data_AF-A0AAU3Q602-F1
#
_entry.id   AF-A0AAU3Q602-F1
#
_cell.length_a   1.000
_cell.length_b   1.000
_cell.length_c   1.000
_cell.angle_alpha   90.00
_cell.angle_beta   90.00
_cell.angle_gamma   90.00
#
_symmetry.space_group_name_H-M   'P 1'
#
loop_
_entity.id
_entity.type
_entity.pdbx_description
1 polymer ?
#
loop_
_entity_poly.entity_id
_entity_poly.type
_entity_poly.pdbx_seq_one_letter_code
_entity_poly.pdbx_strand_id
1 'polypeptide(L)'
;MPASPARTASPIIVTGGNPHNGITEARAMADWFGRQCIPADRVHIEPDADSTRQNAEHSARSMHELGADDAVVVTSADHLDRAVETFHAAGVDVIGTVTSDVMPQSAGSQF
;
A
#
# COMPACT_ATOMS: atom_id res chain seq x y z
N MET A 1 1.84 28.58 -4.81
CA MET A 1 2.68 27.39 -5.05
C MET A 1 1.88 26.41 -5.89
N PRO A 2 2.23 26.10 -7.14
CA PRO A 2 1.57 25.01 -7.87
C PRO A 2 2.04 23.66 -7.31
N ALA A 3 1.13 22.70 -7.18
CA ALA A 3 1.42 21.37 -6.67
C ALA A 3 2.37 20.60 -7.60
N SER A 4 3.38 19.92 -7.03
CA SER A 4 4.38 19.16 -7.77
C SER A 4 3.76 18.03 -8.61
N PRO A 5 4.02 17.96 -9.93
CA PRO A 5 3.39 17.02 -10.86
C PRO A 5 3.89 15.56 -10.79
N ALA A 6 4.59 15.15 -9.72
CA ALA A 6 5.20 13.82 -9.62
C ALA A 6 4.29 12.72 -9.03
N ARG A 7 3.28 13.08 -8.22
CA ARG A 7 2.53 12.07 -7.43
C ARG A 7 1.54 11.23 -8.24
N THR A 8 1.14 11.67 -9.43
CA THR A 8 0.16 10.96 -10.26
C THR A 8 0.77 9.81 -11.05
N ALA A 9 2.10 9.64 -11.08
CA ALA A 9 2.80 8.58 -11.83
C ALA A 9 3.58 7.58 -10.95
N SER A 10 3.62 7.77 -9.62
CA SER A 10 4.38 6.89 -8.72
C SER A 10 3.99 5.41 -8.84
N PRO A 11 4.94 4.48 -8.73
CA PRO A 11 4.65 3.06 -8.58
C PRO A 11 3.79 2.79 -7.35
N ILE A 12 2.94 1.77 -7.42
CA ILE A 12 2.09 1.29 -6.35
C ILE A 12 2.54 -0.11 -6.03
N ILE A 13 3.06 -0.32 -4.82
CA ILE A 13 3.41 -1.65 -4.33
C ILE A 13 2.23 -2.14 -3.47
N VAL A 14 1.71 -3.32 -3.80
CA VAL A 14 0.71 -4.02 -2.98
C VAL A 14 1.36 -5.25 -2.37
N THR A 15 1.44 -5.30 -1.05
CA THR A 15 2.14 -6.33 -0.27
C THR A 15 1.18 -7.10 0.61
N GLY A 16 1.41 -8.41 0.76
CA GLY A 16 0.63 -9.28 1.63
C GLY A 16 0.36 -10.63 0.98
N GLY A 17 0.92 -11.69 1.58
CA GLY A 17 0.96 -13.05 1.06
C GLY A 17 0.06 -14.04 1.75
N ASN A 18 -0.64 -13.67 2.82
CA ASN A 18 -1.58 -14.57 3.51
C ASN A 18 -2.90 -14.72 2.70
N PRO A 19 -3.17 -15.86 2.07
CA PRO A 19 -4.31 -16.00 1.18
C PRO A 19 -5.60 -16.27 1.95
N HIS A 20 -6.66 -15.55 1.59
CA HIS A 20 -8.05 -15.89 1.96
C HIS A 20 -8.77 -16.46 0.73
N ASN A 21 -9.33 -17.67 0.87
CA ASN A 21 -9.97 -18.40 -0.24
C ASN A 21 -9.04 -18.57 -1.47
N GLY A 22 -7.74 -18.74 -1.25
CA GLY A 22 -6.74 -18.92 -2.31
C GLY A 22 -6.29 -17.63 -3.01
N ILE A 23 -6.73 -16.45 -2.54
CA ILE A 23 -6.33 -15.15 -3.08
C ILE A 23 -5.59 -14.36 -2.00
N THR A 24 -4.37 -13.92 -2.29
CA THR A 24 -3.59 -13.06 -1.38
C THR A 24 -4.13 -11.63 -1.38
N GLU A 25 -3.92 -10.91 -0.28
CA GLU A 25 -4.30 -9.50 -0.17
C GLU A 25 -3.68 -8.65 -1.29
N ALA A 26 -2.40 -8.87 -1.59
CA ALA A 26 -1.69 -8.20 -2.68
C ALA A 26 -2.38 -8.42 -4.03
N ARG A 27 -2.81 -9.65 -4.33
CA ARG A 27 -3.50 -9.96 -5.59
C ARG A 27 -4.91 -9.36 -5.63
N ALA A 28 -5.66 -9.44 -4.53
CA ALA A 28 -6.98 -8.84 -4.43
C ALA A 28 -6.94 -7.31 -4.65
N MET A 29 -5.94 -6.63 -4.09
CA MET A 29 -5.72 -5.20 -4.29
C MET A 29 -5.32 -4.87 -5.73
N ALA A 30 -4.44 -5.65 -6.36
CA ALA A 30 -4.08 -5.46 -7.76
C ALA A 30 -5.29 -5.58 -8.69
N ASP A 31 -6.14 -6.58 -8.46
CA ASP A 31 -7.38 -6.76 -9.21
C ASP A 31 -8.36 -5.59 -8.98
N TRP A 32 -8.41 -5.05 -7.75
CA TRP A 32 -9.20 -3.86 -7.45
C TRP A 32 -8.72 -2.63 -8.21
N PHE A 33 -7.40 -2.37 -8.23
CA PHE A 33 -6.82 -1.28 -9.01
C PHE A 33 -7.07 -1.40 -10.52
N GLY A 34 -7.00 -2.62 -11.06
CA GLY A 34 -7.36 -2.89 -12.46
C GLY A 34 -8.80 -2.50 -12.78
N ARG A 35 -9.74 -2.74 -11.85
CA ARG A 35 -11.15 -2.29 -11.99
C ARG A 35 -11.31 -0.77 -11.86
N GLN A 36 -10.39 -0.08 -11.20
CA GLN A 36 -10.37 1.39 -11.11
C GLN A 36 -9.65 2.06 -12.28
N CYS A 37 -9.33 1.31 -13.35
CA CYS A 37 -8.61 1.81 -14.52
C CYS A 37 -7.22 2.40 -14.21
N ILE A 38 -6.57 1.93 -13.14
CA ILE A 38 -5.15 2.23 -12.90
C ILE A 38 -4.31 1.40 -13.86
N PRO A 39 -3.33 2.01 -14.57
CA PRO A 39 -2.43 1.28 -15.45
C PRO A 39 -1.71 0.14 -14.72
N ALA A 40 -1.73 -1.06 -15.31
CA ALA A 40 -1.19 -2.27 -14.68
C ALA A 40 0.34 -2.22 -14.50
N ASP A 41 1.03 -1.47 -15.36
CA ASP A 41 2.48 -1.21 -15.27
C ASP A 41 2.87 -0.38 -14.04
N ARG A 42 1.90 0.24 -13.37
CA ARG A 42 2.12 0.96 -12.11
C ARG A 42 1.93 0.09 -10.88
N VAL A 43 1.30 -1.07 -10.98
CA VAL A 43 0.93 -1.90 -9.82
C VAL A 43 1.87 -3.09 -9.72
N HIS A 44 2.72 -3.08 -8.70
CA HIS A 44 3.71 -4.11 -8.42
C HIS A 44 3.22 -4.97 -7.27
N ILE A 45 3.09 -6.27 -7.52
CA ILE A 45 2.53 -7.24 -6.57
C ILE A 45 3.68 -7.89 -5.80
N GLU A 46 3.62 -7.82 -4.49
CA GLU A 46 4.48 -8.56 -3.55
C GLU A 46 3.59 -9.56 -2.78
N PRO A 47 3.54 -10.84 -3.18
CA PRO A 47 2.58 -11.80 -2.65
C PRO A 47 3.17 -12.75 -1.61
N ASP A 48 4.38 -12.52 -1.11
CA ASP A 48 5.12 -13.51 -0.31
C ASP A 48 5.17 -13.17 1.18
N ALA A 49 4.84 -11.94 1.57
CA ALA A 49 4.95 -11.51 2.95
C ALA A 49 3.87 -12.11 3.88
N ASP A 50 4.30 -12.76 4.97
CA ASP A 50 3.42 -13.40 5.97
C ASP A 50 3.18 -12.53 7.23
N SER A 51 3.85 -11.39 7.32
CA SER A 51 3.90 -10.57 8.53
C SER A 51 4.21 -9.12 8.17
N THR A 52 3.84 -8.19 9.06
CA THR A 52 4.08 -6.75 8.86
C THR A 52 5.57 -6.42 8.67
N ARG A 53 6.46 -7.17 9.32
CA ARG A 53 7.91 -7.04 9.10
C ARG A 53 8.31 -7.46 7.69
N GLN A 54 7.83 -8.61 7.22
CA GLN A 54 8.09 -9.04 5.85
C GLN A 54 7.47 -8.09 4.83
N ASN A 55 6.28 -7.52 5.09
CA ASN A 55 5.69 -6.51 4.22
C ASN A 55 6.66 -5.35 3.99
N ALA A 56 7.28 -4.84 5.06
CA ALA A 56 8.25 -3.75 4.98
C ALA A 56 9.53 -4.18 4.26
N GLU A 57 10.13 -5.32 4.63
CA GLU A 57 11.38 -5.82 4.04
C GLU A 57 11.23 -6.13 2.53
N HIS A 58 10.13 -6.76 2.14
CA HIS A 58 9.88 -7.10 0.75
C HIS A 58 9.50 -5.86 -0.07
N SER A 59 8.68 -4.96 0.50
CA SER A 59 8.37 -3.68 -0.16
C SER A 59 9.62 -2.83 -0.36
N ALA A 60 10.52 -2.76 0.61
CA ALA A 60 11.79 -2.04 0.49
C ALA A 60 12.66 -2.61 -0.66
N ARG A 61 12.68 -3.93 -0.82
CA ARG A 61 13.35 -4.58 -1.95
C ARG A 61 12.72 -4.18 -3.28
N SER A 62 11.39 -4.23 -3.38
CA SER A 62 10.68 -3.77 -4.58
C SER A 62 10.91 -2.30 -4.88
N MET A 63 10.96 -1.43 -3.86
CA MET A 63 11.28 0.00 -4.02
C MET A 63 12.69 0.19 -4.61
N HIS A 64 13.68 -0.55 -4.12
CA HIS A 64 15.04 -0.50 -4.66
C HIS A 64 15.09 -0.94 -6.13
N GLU A 65 14.38 -1.99 -6.51
CA GLU A 65 14.29 -2.45 -7.91
C GLU A 65 13.63 -1.41 -8.83
N LEU A 66 12.71 -0.61 -8.28
CA LEU A 66 12.00 0.46 -8.98
C LEU A 66 12.73 1.82 -8.94
N GLY A 67 13.85 1.91 -8.22
CA GLY A 67 14.60 3.16 -8.04
C GLY A 67 13.85 4.22 -7.23
N ALA A 68 13.05 3.79 -6.24
CA ALA A 68 12.31 4.65 -5.34
C ALA A 68 13.00 4.72 -3.96
N ASP A 69 13.10 5.94 -3.42
CA ASP A 69 13.79 6.21 -2.14
C ASP A 69 12.81 6.52 -0.99
N ASP A 70 11.59 6.96 -1.30
CA ASP A 70 10.56 7.35 -0.35
C ASP A 70 9.20 6.70 -0.65
N ALA A 71 8.36 6.61 0.38
CA ALA A 71 7.03 6.02 0.24
C ALA A 71 5.97 6.73 1.06
N VAL A 72 4.73 6.66 0.55
CA VAL A 72 3.52 6.88 1.33
C VAL A 72 2.97 5.52 1.73
N VAL A 73 2.86 5.27 3.03
CA VAL A 73 2.33 4.00 3.56
C VAL A 73 0.82 4.11 3.75
N VAL A 74 0.07 3.20 3.14
CA VAL A 74 -1.39 3.13 3.25
C VAL A 74 -1.77 1.88 4.05
N THR A 75 -2.35 2.05 5.24
CA THR A 75 -2.76 0.93 6.11
C THR A 75 -3.89 1.36 7.07
N SER A 76 -4.40 0.47 7.92
CA SER A 76 -5.42 0.81 8.92
C SER A 76 -4.85 1.65 10.07
N ALA A 77 -5.71 2.46 10.72
CA ALA A 77 -5.31 3.35 11.82
C ALA A 77 -4.60 2.59 12.96
N ASP A 78 -5.15 1.43 13.35
CA ASP A 78 -4.62 0.58 14.42
C ASP A 78 -3.21 0.03 14.13
N HIS A 79 -2.77 0.07 12.88
CA HIS A 79 -1.49 -0.46 12.44
C HIS A 79 -0.49 0.61 12.00
N LEU A 80 -0.87 1.89 12.02
CA LEU A 80 -0.09 2.96 11.42
C LEU A 80 1.27 3.14 12.12
N ASP A 81 1.27 3.27 13.44
CA ASP A 81 2.50 3.49 14.21
C ASP A 81 3.49 2.32 14.02
N ARG A 82 2.98 1.10 14.15
CA ARG A 82 3.77 -0.12 13.95
C ARG A 82 4.30 -0.23 12.52
N ALA A 83 3.48 0.09 11.52
CA ALA A 83 3.90 0.08 10.13
C ALA A 83 5.01 1.10 9.86
N VAL A 84 4.85 2.35 10.31
CA VAL A 84 5.86 3.41 10.13
C VAL A 84 7.19 3.00 10.74
N GLU A 85 7.21 2.52 11.98
CA GLU A 85 8.43 2.03 12.64
C GLU A 85 9.08 0.89 11.87
N THR A 86 8.28 -0.03 11.35
CA THR A 86 8.78 -1.21 10.63
C THR A 86 9.36 -0.84 9.27
N PHE A 87 8.72 0.09 8.53
CA PHE A 87 9.20 0.58 7.25
C PHE A 87 10.48 1.42 7.39
N HIS A 88 10.57 2.27 8.42
CA HIS A 88 11.82 2.95 8.73
C HIS A 88 12.95 1.97 9.09
N ALA A 89 12.65 0.92 9.88
CA ALA A 89 13.64 -0.12 10.19
C ALA A 89 14.10 -0.90 8.95
N ALA A 90 13.25 -0.99 7.92
CA ALA A 90 13.58 -1.57 6.62
C ALA A 90 14.33 -0.59 5.67
N GLY A 91 14.64 0.62 6.13
CA GLY A 91 15.37 1.62 5.35
C GLY A 91 14.53 2.47 4.40
N VAL A 92 13.19 2.44 4.54
CA VAL A 92 12.27 3.25 3.75
C VAL A 92 12.01 4.59 4.45
N ASP A 93 12.14 5.70 3.71
CA ASP A 93 11.73 7.00 4.21
C ASP A 93 10.21 7.18 4.03
N VAL A 94 9.47 7.05 5.14
CA VAL A 94 8.00 7.22 5.13
C VAL A 94 7.66 8.71 5.21
N ILE A 95 7.37 9.30 4.05
CA ILE A 95 7.09 10.73 3.90
C ILE A 95 5.61 11.09 4.08
N GLY A 96 4.76 10.08 4.28
CA GLY A 96 3.35 10.26 4.56
C GLY A 96 2.64 8.95 4.88
N THR A 97 1.54 9.06 5.62
CA THR A 97 0.67 7.94 5.91
C THR A 97 -0.77 8.26 5.53
N VAL A 98 -1.48 7.27 5.02
CA VAL A 98 -2.92 7.36 4.74
C VAL A 98 -3.60 6.23 5.48
N THR A 99 -4.59 6.60 6.30
CA THR A 99 -5.44 5.63 7.00
C THR A 99 -6.80 5.53 6.33
N SER A 100 -7.37 4.33 6.33
CA SER A 100 -8.71 4.04 5.80
C SER A 100 -9.85 4.52 6.70
N ASP A 101 -9.59 5.30 7.76
CA ASP A 101 -10.60 5.74 8.74
C ASP A 101 -11.59 6.81 8.22
N VAL A 102 -11.83 6.80 6.90
CA VAL A 102 -13.06 7.32 6.33
C VAL A 102 -14.00 6.13 6.15
N MET A 103 -14.58 5.66 7.26
CA MET A 103 -15.87 4.98 7.17
C MET A 103 -16.80 5.93 6.40
N PRO A 104 -17.42 5.52 5.27
CA PRO A 104 -18.59 6.25 4.81
C PRO A 104 -19.53 6.25 6.01
N GLN A 105 -19.89 7.42 6.53
CA GLN A 105 -21.00 7.51 7.48
C GLN A 105 -22.10 6.67 6.87
N SER A 106 -22.54 5.65 7.61
CA SER A 106 -23.67 4.82 7.22
C SER A 106 -24.76 5.79 6.82
N ALA A 107 -25.08 5.83 5.52
CA ALA A 107 -26.24 6.55 5.06
C ALA A 107 -27.38 5.97 5.88
N GLY A 108 -27.97 6.85 6.70
CA GLY A 108 -28.90 6.47 7.74
C GLY A 108 -29.99 5.54 7.23
N SER A 109 -30.42 4.65 8.13
CA SER A 109 -31.75 4.07 8.16
C SER A 109 -32.77 4.99 7.48
N GLN A 110 -33.24 4.63 6.29
CA GLN A 110 -34.59 4.89 5.74
C GLN A 110 -34.82 3.92 4.56
N PHE A 111 -35.40 2.76 4.85
CA PHE A 111 -36.63 2.18 4.27
C PHE A 111 -36.66 0.66 4.49
#